data_AF-A0A7S3ICU2-F1
#
_entry.id   AF-A0A7S3ICU2-F1
#
_cell.length_a   1.000
_cell.length_b   1.000
_cell.length_c   1.000
_cell.angle_alpha   90.00
_cell.angle_beta   90.00
_cell.angle_gamma   90.00
#
_symmetry.space_group_name_H-M   'P 1'
#
loop_
_entity.id
_entity.type
_entity.pdbx_description
1 polymer ?
#
loop_
_entity_poly.entity_id
_entity_poly.type
_entity_poly.pdbx_seq_one_letter_code
_entity_poly.pdbx_strand_id
1 'polypeptide(L)'
;NGIGVHYTSGSVSTFEQVNPTFRVFHCHPDTMLPVKIDTYKLDISGEDQGPQGEWYYDHSIPQALNITDLSPAAIIKQLGDRIIKDELKGEEAAIDFENLKSNGG
;
A
#
# COMPACT_ATOMS: atom_id res chain seq x y z
N ASN A 1 -15.62 12.60 11.57
CA ASN A 1 -14.48 12.31 12.46
C ASN A 1 -14.00 10.90 12.22
N GLY A 2 -12.72 10.73 11.90
CA GLY A 2 -12.08 9.42 11.84
C GLY A 2 -11.54 9.04 13.21
N ILE A 3 -11.93 7.86 13.71
CA ILE A 3 -11.53 7.38 15.03
C ILE A 3 -10.40 6.34 14.97
N GLY A 4 -10.02 5.89 13.77
CA GLY A 4 -8.96 4.93 13.56
C GLY A 4 -8.77 4.61 12.08
N VAL A 5 -7.61 4.07 11.74
CA VAL A 5 -7.28 3.56 10.41
C VAL A 5 -6.62 2.20 10.60
N HIS A 6 -7.03 1.23 9.79
CA HIS A 6 -6.39 -0.07 9.71
C HIS A 6 -5.53 -0.13 8.44
N TYR A 7 -4.29 -0.56 8.58
CA TYR A 7 -3.38 -0.74 7.45
C TYR A 7 -3.23 -2.23 7.14
N THR A 8 -3.86 -2.68 6.07
CA THR A 8 -3.62 -4.02 5.54
C THR A 8 -2.28 -4.03 4.82
N SER A 9 -1.32 -4.79 5.32
CA SER A 9 -0.01 -5.00 4.69
C SER A 9 -0.08 -6.14 3.68
N GLY A 10 0.83 -6.14 2.71
CA GLY A 10 1.04 -7.30 1.85
C GLY A 10 1.66 -8.49 2.61
N SER A 11 1.88 -9.58 1.88
CA SER A 11 2.32 -10.87 2.42
C SER A 11 3.76 -11.18 2.03
N VAL A 12 4.44 -11.97 2.86
CA VAL A 12 5.75 -12.55 2.54
C VAL A 12 5.61 -13.81 1.66
N SER A 13 4.42 -14.40 1.60
CA SER A 13 4.16 -15.56 0.75
C SER A 13 4.07 -15.17 -0.72
N THR A 14 4.68 -15.99 -1.59
CA THR A 14 4.57 -15.88 -3.05
C THR A 14 3.33 -16.58 -3.61
N PHE A 15 2.30 -16.79 -2.80
CA PHE A 15 1.05 -17.39 -3.26
C PHE A 15 0.53 -16.58 -4.47
N GLU A 16 0.08 -17.29 -5.51
CA GLU A 16 -0.35 -16.67 -6.79
C GLU A 16 0.72 -15.84 -7.51
N GLN A 17 2.01 -16.18 -7.34
CA GLN A 17 3.13 -15.52 -8.04
C GLN A 17 3.28 -14.03 -7.73
N VAL A 18 2.74 -13.57 -6.60
CA VAL A 18 2.90 -12.19 -6.14
C VAL A 18 4.27 -12.01 -5.48
N ASN A 19 4.95 -10.91 -5.79
CA ASN A 19 6.21 -10.54 -5.13
C ASN A 19 6.00 -10.35 -3.61
N PRO A 20 6.83 -10.97 -2.75
CA PRO A 20 6.77 -10.78 -1.30
C PRO A 20 6.95 -9.33 -0.91
N THR A 21 6.22 -8.88 0.10
CA THR A 21 6.31 -7.52 0.65
C THR A 21 6.32 -7.49 2.16
N PHE A 22 6.97 -6.48 2.74
CA PHE A 22 6.80 -6.10 4.13
C PHE A 22 6.76 -4.57 4.27
N ARG A 23 6.30 -4.09 5.43
CA ARG A 23 6.22 -2.66 5.73
C ARG A 23 6.98 -2.28 6.99
N VAL A 24 7.57 -1.09 6.96
CA VAL A 24 8.21 -0.44 8.11
C VAL A 24 7.40 0.79 8.49
N PHE A 25 6.87 0.79 9.71
CA PHE A 25 6.13 1.91 10.27
C PHE A 25 7.08 2.81 11.05
N HIS A 26 7.18 4.07 10.64
CA HIS A 26 7.85 5.12 11.39
C HIS A 26 6.77 5.86 12.18
N CYS A 27 6.79 5.73 13.50
CA CYS A 27 5.79 6.33 14.37
C CYS A 27 6.36 7.53 15.12
N HIS A 28 5.50 8.52 15.39
CA HIS A 28 5.83 9.57 16.34
C HIS A 28 6.01 8.96 17.74
N PRO A 29 7.08 9.29 18.49
CA PRO A 29 7.42 8.59 19.73
C PRO A 29 6.34 8.70 20.81
N ASP A 30 5.67 9.85 20.91
CA ASP A 30 4.71 10.08 22.00
C ASP A 30 3.28 9.64 21.65
N THR A 31 2.82 9.89 20.42
CA THR A 31 1.43 9.60 20.02
C THR A 31 1.28 8.21 19.43
N MET A 32 2.40 7.55 19.09
CA MET A 32 2.46 6.28 18.36
C MET A 32 1.73 6.31 17.00
N LEU A 33 1.37 7.50 16.51
CA LEU A 33 0.77 7.65 15.19
C LEU A 33 1.83 7.46 14.11
N PRO A 34 1.55 6.70 13.05
CA PRO A 34 2.44 6.61 11.90
C PRO A 34 2.66 8.00 11.29
N VAL A 35 3.91 8.34 11.00
CA VAL A 35 4.31 9.53 10.23
C VAL A 35 4.85 9.17 8.85
N LYS A 36 5.31 7.93 8.67
CA LYS A 36 5.73 7.36 7.39
C LYS A 36 5.54 5.85 7.42
N ILE A 37 5.19 5.26 6.28
CA ILE A 37 5.08 3.81 6.10
C ILE A 37 5.81 3.47 4.81
N ASP A 38 6.92 2.74 4.94
CA ASP A 38 7.73 2.29 3.80
C ASP A 38 7.35 0.86 3.45
N THR A 39 7.19 0.60 2.15
CA THR A 39 6.96 -0.74 1.59
C THR A 39 8.25 -1.22 0.94
N TYR A 40 8.66 -2.45 1.27
CA TYR A 40 9.76 -3.16 0.62
C TYR A 40 9.21 -4.35 -0.12
N LYS A 41 9.81 -4.66 -1.27
CA LYS A 41 9.39 -5.75 -2.15
C LYS A 41 10.60 -6.61 -2.50
N LEU A 42 10.40 -7.92 -2.62
CA LEU A 42 11.39 -8.87 -3.14
C LEU A 42 11.04 -9.15 -4.60
N ASP A 43 11.96 -8.89 -5.53
CA ASP A 43 11.76 -9.27 -6.93
C ASP A 43 12.08 -10.75 -7.14
N ILE A 44 11.07 -11.59 -7.38
CA ILE A 44 11.28 -13.03 -7.60
C ILE A 44 11.48 -13.37 -9.09
N SER A 45 10.98 -12.55 -10.01
CA SER A 45 11.02 -12.81 -11.46
C SER A 45 12.22 -12.16 -12.15
N GLY A 46 12.76 -11.08 -11.57
CA GLY A 46 13.77 -10.23 -12.22
C GLY A 46 13.18 -9.28 -13.26
N GLU A 47 11.85 -9.12 -13.26
CA GLU A 47 11.11 -8.25 -14.20
C GLU A 47 10.66 -6.94 -13.53
N ASP A 48 10.87 -6.79 -12.22
CA ASP A 48 10.51 -5.59 -11.47
C ASP A 48 11.72 -4.64 -11.40
N GLN A 49 11.61 -3.57 -10.60
CA GLN A 49 12.67 -2.56 -10.47
C GLN A 49 13.87 -3.00 -9.62
N GLY A 50 13.76 -4.15 -8.94
CA GLY A 50 14.78 -4.69 -8.06
C GLY A 50 15.70 -5.70 -8.74
N PRO A 51 16.89 -5.97 -8.18
CA PRO A 51 17.67 -7.14 -8.56
C PRO A 51 16.91 -8.42 -8.19
N GLN A 52 16.90 -9.40 -9.10
CA GLN A 52 16.26 -10.69 -8.84
C GLN A 52 16.83 -11.34 -7.57
N GLY A 53 15.92 -11.73 -6.66
CA GLY A 53 16.25 -12.34 -5.38
C GLY A 53 16.64 -11.36 -4.28
N GLU A 54 16.55 -10.04 -4.53
CA GLU A 54 16.89 -9.02 -3.55
C GLU A 54 15.68 -8.17 -3.11
N TRP A 55 15.67 -7.82 -1.82
CA TRP A 55 14.72 -6.85 -1.28
C TRP A 55 15.12 -5.45 -1.69
N TYR A 56 14.17 -4.67 -2.17
CA TYR A 56 14.38 -3.27 -2.53
C TYR A 56 13.26 -2.39 -1.98
N TYR A 57 13.56 -1.09 -1.85
CA TYR A 57 12.58 -0.08 -1.47
C TYR A 57 11.64 0.17 -2.64
N ASP A 58 10.34 -0.04 -2.43
CA ASP A 58 9.32 0.12 -3.47
C ASP A 58 8.74 1.54 -3.41
N HIS A 59 8.04 1.89 -2.33
CA HIS A 59 7.47 3.22 -2.15
C HIS A 59 7.19 3.52 -0.67
N SER A 60 6.80 4.78 -0.38
CA SER A 60 6.17 5.15 0.88
C SER A 60 4.71 5.54 0.66
N ILE A 61 3.84 5.17 1.59
CA ILE A 61 2.39 5.44 1.49
C ILE A 61 2.08 6.95 1.34
N PRO A 62 2.72 7.86 2.11
CA PRO A 62 2.54 9.30 1.90
C PRO A 62 2.83 9.76 0.47
N GLN A 63 3.92 9.26 -0.14
CA GLN A 63 4.32 9.61 -1.50
C GLN A 63 3.36 9.01 -2.53
N ALA A 64 3.09 7.71 -2.45
CA ALA A 64 2.24 7.00 -3.39
C ALA A 64 0.81 7.57 -3.45
N LEU A 65 0.28 7.96 -2.29
CA LEU A 65 -1.07 8.53 -2.20
C LEU A 65 -1.11 10.05 -2.28
N ASN A 66 0.05 10.72 -2.37
CA ASN A 66 0.17 12.17 -2.29
C ASN A 66 -0.56 12.76 -1.06
N ILE A 67 -0.29 12.20 0.12
CA ILE A 67 -0.82 12.64 1.41
C ILE A 67 0.33 12.97 2.35
N THR A 68 0.16 13.98 3.20
CA THR A 68 1.21 14.45 4.12
C THR A 68 0.93 14.12 5.59
N ASP A 69 -0.30 13.70 5.90
CA ASP A 69 -0.75 13.38 7.25
C ASP A 69 -1.46 12.02 7.25
N LEU A 70 -0.89 11.09 8.01
CA LEU A 70 -1.41 9.72 8.17
C LEU A 70 -2.36 9.59 9.37
N SER A 71 -2.72 10.69 10.03
CA SER A 71 -3.71 10.66 11.11
C SER A 71 -5.06 10.15 10.60
N PRO A 72 -5.86 9.46 11.43
CA PRO A 72 -7.14 8.90 10.98
C PRO A 72 -8.11 9.93 10.38
N ALA A 73 -8.15 11.12 10.95
CA ALA A 73 -9.00 12.20 10.45
C ALA A 73 -8.53 12.69 9.06
N ALA A 74 -7.22 12.81 8.87
CA ALA A 74 -6.64 13.24 7.60
C ALA A 74 -6.83 12.19 6.51
N ILE A 75 -6.57 10.91 6.80
CA ILE A 75 -6.75 9.82 5.84
C ILE A 75 -8.20 9.75 5.34
N ILE A 76 -9.18 9.76 6.25
CA ILE A 76 -10.60 9.70 5.85
C ILE A 76 -10.99 10.93 5.03
N LYS A 77 -10.54 12.12 5.41
CA LYS A 77 -10.86 13.35 4.69
C LYS A 77 -10.20 13.40 3.31
N GLN A 78 -8.91 13.06 3.23
CA GLN A 78 -8.12 13.19 2.00
C GLN A 78 -8.40 12.05 1.02
N LEU A 79 -8.49 10.81 1.50
CA LEU A 79 -8.73 9.65 0.64
C LEU A 79 -10.21 9.36 0.43
N GLY A 80 -11.06 9.55 1.45
CA GLY A 80 -12.49 9.25 1.34
C GLY A 80 -13.17 10.01 0.20
N ASP A 81 -12.90 11.32 0.11
CA ASP A 81 -13.44 12.15 -0.96
C ASP A 81 -12.89 11.77 -2.34
N ARG A 82 -11.60 11.42 -2.42
CA ARG A 82 -10.95 11.03 -3.68
C ARG A 82 -11.38 9.63 -4.17
N ILE A 83 -11.67 8.71 -3.25
CA ILE A 83 -12.24 7.38 -3.55
C ILE A 83 -13.68 7.55 -4.05
N ILE A 84 -14.51 8.33 -3.35
CA ILE A 84 -15.91 8.56 -3.75
C ILE A 84 -16.00 9.26 -5.11
N LYS A 85 -15.06 10.16 -5.40
CA LYS A 85 -15.00 10.89 -6.68
C LYS A 85 -14.25 10.16 -7.79
N ASP A 86 -13.73 8.96 -7.53
CA ASP A 86 -12.99 8.16 -8.51
C ASP A 86 -11.75 8.93 -9.06
N GLU A 87 -11.19 9.84 -8.23
CA GLU A 87 -10.01 10.67 -8.50
C GLU A 87 -8.71 9.96 -8.08
N LEU A 88 -8.83 8.90 -7.29
CA LEU A 88 -7.78 7.91 -6.99
C LEU A 88 -7.85 6.73 -7.99
N LYS A 89 -8.08 7.03 -9.28
CA LYS A 89 -7.87 6.06 -10.36
C LYS A 89 -6.40 5.69 -10.59
N GLY A 90 -5.47 6.48 -10.06
CA GLY A 90 -4.05 6.30 -10.28
C GLY A 90 -3.42 5.69 -9.03
N GLU A 91 -3.34 4.37 -8.89
CA GLU A 91 -3.06 3.35 -9.92
C GLU A 91 -3.91 2.11 -9.66
N GLU A 92 -4.36 1.34 -10.67
CA GLU A 92 -4.47 -0.15 -10.64
C GLU A 92 -5.21 -0.88 -9.47
N ALA A 93 -5.73 -0.18 -8.46
CA ALA A 93 -5.96 -0.70 -7.10
C ALA A 93 -7.32 -1.40 -6.91
N ALA A 94 -8.14 -1.48 -7.95
CA ALA A 94 -9.45 -2.13 -7.88
C ALA A 94 -9.84 -2.91 -9.15
N ILE A 95 -9.14 -2.74 -10.28
CA ILE A 95 -9.57 -3.33 -11.56
C ILE A 95 -9.17 -4.82 -11.67
N ASP A 96 -8.09 -5.27 -11.01
CA ASP A 96 -7.66 -6.68 -11.05
C ASP A 96 -8.23 -7.56 -9.92
N PHE A 97 -8.63 -6.98 -8.79
CA PHE A 97 -9.18 -7.76 -7.66
C PHE A 97 -10.59 -8.35 -7.93
N GLU A 98 -11.32 -7.82 -8.92
CA GLU A 98 -12.60 -8.37 -9.38
C GLU A 98 -12.49 -9.23 -10.65
N ASN A 99 -11.58 -8.93 -11.58
CA ASN A 99 -11.44 -9.70 -12.83
C ASN A 99 -10.69 -11.04 -12.66
N LEU A 100 -9.91 -11.23 -11.59
CA LEU A 100 -9.34 -12.54 -11.23
C LEU A 100 -10.34 -13.48 -10.55
N LYS A 101 -11.45 -12.97 -9.99
CA LYS A 101 -12.52 -13.80 -9.40
C LYS A 101 -13.43 -14.44 -10.46
N SER A 102 -13.42 -13.98 -11.71
CA SER A 102 -14.26 -14.52 -12.79
C SER A 102 -13.62 -15.64 -13.61
N ASN A 103 -12.33 -15.94 -13.41
CA ASN A 103 -11.61 -17.03 -14.09
C ASN A 103 -11.33 -18.23 -13.17
N GLY A 104 -12.13 -18.39 -12.11
CA GLY A 104 -12.30 -19.71 -11.49
C GLY A 104 -12.72 -20.71 -12.57
N GLY A 105 -12.02 -21.84 -12.63
CA GLY A 105 -12.29 -22.92 -13.58
C GLY A 105 -13.60 -23.65 -13.37
#